data_AF-A0A7C5C5U0-F1
#
_entry.id   AF-A0A7C5C5U0-F1
#
_cell.length_a   1.000
_cell.length_b   1.000
_cell.length_c   1.000
_cell.angle_alpha   90.00
_cell.angle_beta   90.00
_cell.angle_gamma   90.00
#
_symmetry.space_group_name_H-M   'P 1'
#
loop_
_entity.id
_entity.type
_entity.pdbx_description
1 polymer ?
#
loop_
_entity_poly.entity_id
_entity_poly.type
_entity_poly.pdbx_seq_one_letter_code
_entity_poly.pdbx_strand_id
1 'polypeptide(L)'
;SRKTPEQILRACEGLGRDPEPLTRASRLAAKVDNTALQDGYQLYHHSFFFTRDGHWAVVQQGMNDACGMARRYHWISEGLCSFVVEPHAAVCCDRRQPTLNLVDRTSEAARRAITEIARSPDREVARTIAALPSLHMPRHHLLDAADIRPAQLHKVLTQTYENPPEDFTALLATPGLGPKTLRALALVAELVYGSRAATRDPAAYAFAHGGKDGTPYPVDRARYDQTIDTFRAALRRARLGRRDTLEALRRLGRWTQTLPAGAAEAPAAVRQRP
;
A
#
# COMPACT_ATOMS: atom_id res chain seq x y z
N SER A 1 -9.46 9.71 10.77
CA SER A 1 -9.61 8.28 10.45
C SER A 1 -10.64 7.55 11.33
N ARG A 2 -10.51 7.54 12.67
CA ARG A 2 -11.37 6.68 13.54
C ARG A 2 -12.89 6.90 13.42
N LYS A 3 -13.35 8.10 13.04
CA LYS A 3 -14.77 8.43 12.83
C LYS A 3 -15.30 8.13 11.43
N THR A 4 -14.44 7.78 10.47
CA THR A 4 -14.84 7.58 9.07
C THR A 4 -15.89 6.47 8.90
N PRO A 5 -15.80 5.31 9.61
CA PRO A 5 -16.88 4.32 9.61
C PRO A 5 -18.25 4.88 10.02
N GLU A 6 -18.31 5.69 11.07
CA GLU A 6 -19.56 6.30 11.54
C GLU A 6 -20.11 7.32 10.54
N GLN A 7 -19.23 8.05 9.85
CA GLN A 7 -19.61 8.98 8.79
C GLN A 7 -20.17 8.25 7.56
N ILE A 8 -19.58 7.11 7.18
CA ILE A 8 -20.07 6.26 6.10
C ILE A 8 -21.46 5.72 6.46
N LEU A 9 -21.63 5.19 7.67
CA LEU A 9 -22.92 4.71 8.18
C LEU A 9 -24.02 5.77 8.03
N ARG A 10 -23.81 6.97 8.58
CA ARG A 10 -24.79 8.08 8.52
C ARG A 10 -25.09 8.52 7.08
N ALA A 11 -24.08 8.56 6.22
CA ALA A 11 -24.28 8.95 4.83
C ALA A 11 -25.04 7.87 4.03
N CYS A 12 -24.81 6.59 4.32
CA CYS A 12 -25.51 5.46 3.72
C CYS A 12 -26.98 5.36 4.16
N GLU A 13 -27.31 5.74 5.40
CA GLU A 13 -28.69 5.87 5.88
C GLU A 13 -29.51 6.79 4.95
N GLY A 14 -28.97 7.97 4.63
CA GLY A 14 -29.62 8.92 3.71
C GLY A 14 -29.66 8.48 2.24
N LEU A 15 -28.86 7.48 1.86
CA LEU A 15 -28.77 6.95 0.51
C LEU A 15 -29.53 5.62 0.33
N GLY A 16 -30.06 5.02 1.40
CA GLY A 16 -30.70 3.71 1.36
C GLY A 16 -29.76 2.59 0.91
N ARG A 17 -28.47 2.68 1.25
CA ARG A 17 -27.42 1.73 0.85
C ARG A 17 -26.87 1.00 2.06
N ASP A 18 -26.46 -0.26 1.85
CA ASP A 18 -25.72 -1.01 2.86
C ASP A 18 -24.33 -0.35 3.12
N PRO A 19 -24.04 0.09 4.35
CA PRO A 19 -22.77 0.72 4.71
C PRO A 19 -21.63 -0.27 4.93
N GLU A 20 -21.91 -1.57 5.07
CA GLU A 20 -20.91 -2.56 5.46
C GLU A 20 -19.74 -2.68 4.46
N PRO A 21 -19.97 -2.80 3.13
CA PRO A 21 -18.88 -2.93 2.17
C PRO A 21 -17.94 -1.71 2.15
N LEU A 22 -18.50 -0.51 2.25
CA LEU A 22 -17.74 0.74 2.28
C LEU A 22 -16.95 0.89 3.58
N THR A 23 -17.57 0.52 4.71
CA THR A 23 -16.91 0.53 6.01
C THR A 23 -15.76 -0.47 6.04
N ARG A 24 -15.96 -1.67 5.49
CA ARG A 24 -14.92 -2.69 5.34
C ARG A 24 -13.78 -2.19 4.47
N ALA A 25 -14.07 -1.61 3.30
CA ALA A 25 -13.06 -1.05 2.40
C ALA A 25 -12.23 0.05 3.09
N SER A 26 -12.90 0.99 3.78
CA SER A 26 -12.23 2.05 4.53
C SER A 26 -11.29 1.51 5.61
N ARG A 27 -11.73 0.48 6.35
CA ARG A 27 -10.93 -0.13 7.43
C ARG A 27 -9.75 -0.91 6.88
N LEU A 28 -9.96 -1.73 5.85
CA LEU A 28 -8.92 -2.53 5.23
C LEU A 28 -7.85 -1.66 4.57
N ALA A 29 -8.24 -0.60 3.84
CA ALA A 29 -7.28 0.32 3.23
C ALA A 29 -6.36 0.95 4.29
N ALA A 30 -6.92 1.43 5.41
CA ALA A 30 -6.13 1.97 6.51
C ALA A 30 -5.27 0.90 7.20
N LYS A 31 -5.78 -0.34 7.30
CA LYS A 31 -5.05 -1.44 7.93
C LYS A 31 -3.86 -1.87 7.09
N VAL A 32 -4.02 -1.96 5.78
CA VAL A 32 -2.96 -2.31 4.83
C VAL A 32 -1.84 -1.27 4.90
N ASP A 33 -2.18 0.01 4.75
CA ASP A 33 -1.22 1.11 4.70
C ASP A 33 -0.46 1.30 6.01
N ASN A 34 -1.06 0.91 7.15
CA ASN A 34 -0.43 1.02 8.47
C ASN A 34 0.26 -0.26 8.97
N THR A 35 -0.12 -1.44 8.44
CA THR A 35 0.23 -2.74 9.05
C THR A 35 0.92 -3.67 8.07
N ALA A 36 0.36 -3.87 6.88
CA ALA A 36 0.88 -4.80 5.89
C ALA A 36 2.01 -4.17 5.05
N LEU A 37 1.93 -2.86 4.82
CA LEU A 37 3.02 -2.07 4.27
C LEU A 37 3.68 -1.30 5.42
N GLN A 38 4.93 -1.66 5.76
CA GLN A 38 5.64 -1.07 6.89
C GLN A 38 6.82 -0.25 6.41
N ASP A 39 6.51 0.91 5.87
CA ASP A 39 7.44 1.83 5.22
C ASP A 39 7.93 2.97 6.13
N GLY A 40 7.54 2.95 7.40
CA GLY A 40 7.91 3.97 8.38
C GLY A 40 7.12 5.27 8.29
N TYR A 41 6.08 5.36 7.47
CA TYR A 41 5.19 6.52 7.42
C TYR A 41 3.95 6.28 8.27
N GLN A 42 3.79 7.07 9.33
CA GLN A 42 2.63 6.96 10.20
C GLN A 42 1.45 7.73 9.61
N LEU A 43 0.33 7.03 9.41
CA LEU A 43 -0.89 7.63 8.88
C LEU A 43 -1.47 8.68 9.83
N TYR A 44 -1.67 9.89 9.30
CA TYR A 44 -2.29 10.99 10.05
C TYR A 44 -3.52 11.56 9.33
N HIS A 45 -3.68 11.26 8.04
CA HIS A 45 -4.82 11.70 7.24
C HIS A 45 -5.47 10.52 6.51
N HIS A 46 -6.80 10.49 6.49
CA HIS A 46 -7.61 9.47 5.83
C HIS A 46 -8.88 10.12 5.29
N SER A 47 -9.03 10.16 3.98
CA SER A 47 -10.25 10.60 3.30
C SER A 47 -10.82 9.45 2.49
N PHE A 48 -12.11 9.18 2.70
CA PHE A 48 -12.87 8.16 2.00
C PHE A 48 -13.96 8.84 1.18
N PHE A 49 -13.97 8.58 -0.13
CA PHE A 49 -14.92 9.13 -1.08
C PHE A 49 -15.73 7.98 -1.66
N PHE A 50 -17.03 8.18 -1.89
CA PHE A 50 -17.86 7.18 -2.55
C PHE A 50 -19.03 7.80 -3.31
N THR A 51 -19.52 7.08 -4.31
CA THR A 51 -20.67 7.46 -5.13
C THR A 51 -21.93 6.73 -4.70
N ARG A 52 -23.09 7.17 -5.20
CA ARG A 52 -24.37 6.47 -4.99
C ARG A 52 -24.39 5.06 -5.56
N ASP A 53 -23.55 4.79 -6.55
CA ASP A 53 -23.46 3.49 -7.23
C ASP A 53 -22.53 2.51 -6.49
N GLY A 54 -21.86 2.96 -5.43
CA GLY A 54 -20.98 2.13 -4.60
C GLY A 54 -19.51 2.14 -5.02
N HIS A 55 -19.14 2.93 -6.03
CA HIS A 55 -17.73 3.21 -6.34
C HIS A 55 -17.10 4.01 -5.21
N TRP A 56 -15.83 3.76 -4.92
CA TRP A 56 -15.14 4.44 -3.83
C TRP A 56 -13.66 4.68 -4.13
N ALA A 57 -13.10 5.66 -3.45
CA ALA A 57 -11.68 5.95 -3.45
C ALA A 57 -11.20 6.32 -2.05
N VAL A 58 -9.95 5.99 -1.74
CA VAL A 58 -9.31 6.39 -0.47
C VAL A 58 -8.03 7.15 -0.78
N VAL A 59 -7.88 8.30 -0.16
CA VAL A 59 -6.62 9.05 -0.15
C VAL A 59 -6.13 9.14 1.28
N GLN A 60 -5.01 8.49 1.54
CA GLN A 60 -4.36 8.47 2.85
C GLN A 60 -3.04 9.24 2.77
N GLN A 61 -2.67 9.89 3.88
CA GLN A 61 -1.36 10.52 4.01
C GLN A 61 -0.66 10.03 5.27
N GLY A 62 0.55 9.54 5.08
CA GLY A 62 1.50 9.19 6.12
C GLY A 62 2.63 10.21 6.21
N MET A 63 3.19 10.37 7.40
CA MET A 63 4.34 11.21 7.68
C MET A 63 5.45 10.37 8.30
N ASN A 64 6.68 10.59 7.88
CA ASN A 64 7.85 10.00 8.49
C ASN A 64 8.64 11.12 9.17
N ASP A 65 8.55 11.17 10.50
CA ASP A 65 9.17 12.22 11.32
C ASP A 65 10.70 12.19 11.26
N ALA A 66 11.29 11.01 11.03
CA ALA A 66 12.74 10.85 10.99
C ALA A 66 13.37 11.48 9.75
N CYS A 67 12.64 11.53 8.63
CA CYS A 67 13.11 12.16 7.39
C CYS A 67 12.33 13.42 7.00
N GLY A 68 11.30 13.80 7.77
CA GLY A 68 10.47 14.97 7.52
C GLY A 68 9.63 14.89 6.24
N MET A 69 9.40 13.67 5.72
CA MET A 69 8.73 13.47 4.44
C MET A 69 7.29 13.01 4.61
N ALA A 70 6.44 13.38 3.65
CA ALA A 70 5.11 12.79 3.49
C ALA A 70 5.05 11.71 2.40
N ARG A 71 4.11 10.77 2.59
CA ARG A 71 3.75 9.75 1.58
C ARG A 71 2.24 9.72 1.42
N ARG A 72 1.76 9.59 0.17
CA ARG A 72 0.33 9.46 -0.13
C ARG A 72 0.02 8.08 -0.68
N TYR A 73 -1.05 7.48 -0.19
CA TYR A 73 -1.55 6.18 -0.64
C TYR A 73 -2.92 6.39 -1.27
N HIS A 74 -3.06 5.88 -2.49
CA HIS A 74 -4.24 6.05 -3.30
C HIS A 74 -4.87 4.69 -3.57
N TRP A 75 -6.14 4.58 -3.22
CA TRP A 75 -6.96 3.41 -3.48
C TRP A 75 -8.14 3.82 -4.34
N ILE A 76 -8.54 2.95 -5.26
CA ILE A 76 -9.75 3.10 -6.07
C ILE A 76 -10.44 1.75 -6.17
N SER A 77 -11.77 1.74 -6.09
CA SER A 77 -12.56 0.51 -6.18
C SER A 77 -12.50 -0.11 -7.57
N GLU A 78 -12.32 0.72 -8.60
CA GLU A 78 -12.30 0.32 -10.00
C GLU A 78 -11.01 -0.45 -10.31
N GLY A 79 -11.14 -1.72 -10.68
CA GLY A 79 -9.98 -2.57 -10.97
C GLY A 79 -9.29 -3.15 -9.72
N LEU A 80 -9.83 -2.94 -8.51
CA LEU A 80 -9.29 -3.57 -7.30
C LEU A 80 -9.63 -5.07 -7.29
N CYS A 81 -8.63 -5.92 -7.45
CA CYS A 81 -8.79 -7.38 -7.41
C CYS A 81 -8.52 -7.99 -6.03
N SER A 82 -7.74 -7.31 -5.18
CA SER A 82 -7.36 -7.78 -3.85
C SER A 82 -7.04 -6.60 -2.94
N PHE A 83 -7.37 -6.70 -1.65
CA PHE A 83 -6.93 -5.74 -0.64
C PHE A 83 -5.47 -5.95 -0.21
N VAL A 84 -4.91 -7.13 -0.47
CA VAL A 84 -3.63 -7.55 0.13
C VAL A 84 -2.58 -7.96 -0.90
N VAL A 85 -2.89 -7.80 -2.20
CA VAL A 85 -1.96 -8.06 -3.32
C VAL A 85 -2.01 -6.88 -4.28
N GLU A 86 -0.94 -6.10 -4.32
CA GLU A 86 -0.79 -4.89 -5.14
C GLU A 86 -2.06 -4.01 -5.16
N PRO A 87 -2.61 -3.63 -3.99
CA PRO A 87 -3.95 -3.04 -3.92
C PRO A 87 -3.99 -1.54 -4.27
N HIS A 88 -2.84 -0.87 -4.23
CA HIS A 88 -2.74 0.56 -4.44
C HIS A 88 -2.85 0.92 -5.90
N ALA A 89 -3.70 1.91 -6.21
CA ALA A 89 -3.66 2.58 -7.51
C ALA A 89 -2.37 3.41 -7.66
N ALA A 90 -1.91 4.01 -6.55
CA ALA A 90 -0.62 4.67 -6.48
C ALA A 90 -0.13 4.80 -5.04
N VAL A 91 1.18 4.69 -4.84
CA VAL A 91 1.86 5.14 -3.61
C VAL A 91 2.84 6.23 -4.05
N CYS A 92 2.63 7.46 -3.62
CA CYS A 92 3.40 8.62 -4.08
C CYS A 92 4.35 9.08 -2.98
N CYS A 93 5.65 9.07 -3.26
CA CYS A 93 6.68 9.58 -2.36
C CYS A 93 7.93 9.96 -3.16
N ASP A 94 8.65 10.98 -2.69
CA ASP A 94 9.91 11.43 -3.32
C ASP A 94 11.10 10.54 -2.94
N ARG A 95 10.98 9.79 -1.82
CA ARG A 95 12.05 8.92 -1.31
C ARG A 95 11.57 7.49 -1.15
N ARG A 96 12.37 6.57 -1.70
CA ARG A 96 12.23 5.12 -1.51
C ARG A 96 13.20 4.61 -0.46
N GLN A 97 12.79 3.58 0.27
CA GLN A 97 13.65 2.86 1.20
C GLN A 97 13.25 1.39 1.34
N PRO A 98 14.19 0.48 1.68
CA PRO A 98 13.84 -0.89 2.02
C PRO A 98 12.72 -0.93 3.07
N THR A 99 11.66 -1.66 2.75
CA THR A 99 10.36 -1.59 3.44
C THR A 99 9.78 -2.98 3.51
N LEU A 100 9.35 -3.45 4.67
CA LEU A 100 8.60 -4.70 4.75
C LEU A 100 7.26 -4.52 4.01
N ASN A 101 7.11 -5.21 2.89
CA ASN A 101 5.97 -5.07 1.99
C ASN A 101 5.24 -6.41 1.85
N LEU A 102 4.28 -6.65 2.74
CA LEU A 102 3.45 -7.85 2.68
C LEU A 102 2.36 -7.78 1.61
N VAL A 103 2.18 -6.65 0.93
CA VAL A 103 1.24 -6.52 -0.19
C VAL A 103 1.87 -6.68 -1.57
N ASP A 104 3.20 -6.74 -1.66
CA ASP A 104 3.89 -7.11 -2.90
C ASP A 104 3.46 -8.51 -3.32
N ARG A 105 3.25 -8.72 -4.63
CA ARG A 105 2.85 -10.03 -5.16
C ARG A 105 3.80 -11.16 -4.77
N THR A 106 5.10 -10.87 -4.67
CA THR A 106 6.13 -11.85 -4.32
C THR A 106 6.06 -12.30 -2.85
N SER A 107 5.36 -11.55 -1.99
CA SER A 107 5.13 -11.90 -0.58
C SER A 107 4.02 -12.94 -0.37
N GLU A 108 3.55 -13.64 -1.41
CA GLU A 108 2.45 -14.61 -1.29
C GLU A 108 2.74 -15.74 -0.31
N ALA A 109 3.91 -16.38 -0.43
CA ALA A 109 4.31 -17.46 0.47
C ALA A 109 4.37 -16.97 1.93
N ALA A 110 4.91 -15.77 2.16
CA ALA A 110 4.96 -15.15 3.48
C ALA A 110 3.55 -14.90 4.04
N ARG A 111 2.62 -14.32 3.25
CA ARG A 111 1.22 -14.12 3.69
C ARG A 111 0.55 -15.42 4.10
N ARG A 112 0.75 -16.51 3.33
CA ARG A 112 0.19 -17.83 3.64
C ARG A 112 0.78 -18.38 4.94
N ALA A 113 2.10 -18.41 5.08
CA ALA A 113 2.77 -18.89 6.29
C ALA A 113 2.40 -18.09 7.54
N ILE A 114 2.33 -16.76 7.44
CA ILE A 114 1.87 -15.88 8.54
C ILE A 114 0.45 -16.25 8.97
N THR A 115 -0.45 -16.51 8.01
CA THR A 115 -1.84 -16.88 8.30
C THR A 115 -1.92 -18.26 8.96
N GLU A 116 -1.11 -19.21 8.48
CA GLU A 116 -1.00 -20.56 9.06
C GLU A 116 -0.50 -20.52 10.51
N ILE A 117 0.57 -19.77 10.77
CA ILE A 117 1.12 -19.53 12.12
C ILE A 117 0.05 -18.95 13.04
N ALA A 118 -0.72 -17.98 12.56
CA ALA A 118 -1.76 -17.35 13.35
C ALA A 118 -2.91 -18.31 13.67
N ARG A 119 -3.26 -19.19 12.73
CA ARG A 119 -4.33 -20.17 12.88
C ARG A 119 -3.99 -21.27 13.89
N SER A 120 -2.80 -21.85 13.76
CA SER A 120 -2.38 -22.98 14.59
C SER A 120 -0.87 -22.99 14.76
N PRO A 121 -0.31 -22.25 15.74
CA PRO A 121 1.11 -22.27 16.00
C PRO A 121 1.53 -23.66 16.50
N ASP A 122 2.37 -24.34 15.72
CA ASP A 122 2.96 -25.63 16.12
C ASP A 122 4.03 -25.46 17.22
N ARG A 123 4.61 -26.59 17.67
CA ARG A 123 5.61 -26.60 18.74
C ARG A 123 6.88 -25.83 18.35
N GLU A 124 7.27 -25.84 17.08
CA GLU A 124 8.47 -25.15 16.60
C GLU A 124 8.24 -23.64 16.50
N VAL A 125 7.07 -23.24 15.99
CA VAL A 125 6.58 -21.87 16.00
C VAL A 125 6.52 -21.31 17.42
N ALA A 126 5.93 -22.04 18.36
CA ALA A 126 5.84 -21.60 19.76
C ALA A 126 7.23 -21.41 20.41
N ARG A 127 8.16 -22.33 20.14
CA ARG A 127 9.57 -22.19 20.59
C ARG A 127 10.25 -20.98 19.98
N THR A 128 10.08 -20.77 18.67
CA THR A 128 10.65 -19.62 17.96
C THR A 128 10.11 -18.31 18.51
N ILE A 129 8.80 -18.22 18.74
CA ILE A 129 8.14 -17.06 19.35
C ILE A 129 8.71 -16.76 20.74
N ALA A 130 8.91 -17.78 21.57
CA ALA A 130 9.50 -17.61 22.90
C ALA A 130 10.96 -17.13 22.85
N ALA A 131 11.71 -17.55 21.82
CA ALA A 131 13.09 -17.15 21.60
C ALA A 131 13.24 -15.79 20.88
N LEU A 132 12.18 -15.25 20.26
CA LEU A 132 12.24 -13.99 19.50
C LEU A 132 12.98 -12.84 20.21
N PRO A 133 12.78 -12.57 21.53
CA PRO A 133 13.47 -11.48 22.21
C PRO A 133 14.99 -11.66 22.35
N SER A 134 15.50 -12.88 22.22
CA SER A 134 16.92 -13.23 22.38
C SER A 134 17.62 -13.63 21.07
N LEU A 135 16.88 -13.68 19.95
CA LEU A 135 17.45 -14.00 18.65
C LEU A 135 18.29 -12.83 18.10
N HIS A 136 19.52 -13.15 17.68
CA HIS A 136 20.37 -12.22 16.96
C HIS A 136 20.04 -12.29 15.48
N MET A 137 19.35 -11.27 14.97
CA MET A 137 18.93 -11.24 13.58
C MET A 137 20.05 -10.73 12.65
N PRO A 138 20.11 -11.20 11.40
CA PRO A 138 21.00 -10.63 10.40
C PRO A 138 20.78 -9.13 10.19
N ARG A 139 21.81 -8.39 9.79
CA ARG A 139 21.77 -6.92 9.60
C ARG A 139 20.69 -6.40 8.64
N HIS A 140 20.11 -7.27 7.82
CA HIS A 140 19.04 -6.89 6.89
C HIS A 140 17.64 -6.95 7.50
N HIS A 141 17.49 -7.45 8.73
CA HIS A 141 16.21 -7.48 9.43
C HIS A 141 15.94 -6.15 10.14
N LEU A 142 14.73 -5.62 9.93
CA LEU A 142 14.28 -4.32 10.43
C LEU A 142 13.65 -4.42 11.83
N LEU A 143 14.18 -5.31 12.67
CA LEU A 143 13.58 -5.67 13.96
C LEU A 143 14.56 -5.41 15.11
N ASP A 144 14.15 -4.50 15.99
CA ASP A 144 14.76 -4.34 17.30
C ASP A 144 13.96 -5.08 18.37
N ALA A 145 14.61 -5.41 19.50
CA ALA A 145 13.92 -6.03 20.64
C ALA A 145 12.70 -5.21 21.12
N ALA A 146 12.76 -3.88 20.99
CA ALA A 146 11.65 -2.95 21.31
C ALA A 146 10.44 -3.07 20.37
N ASP A 147 10.59 -3.71 19.22
CA ASP A 147 9.51 -3.98 18.28
C ASP A 147 8.77 -5.28 18.57
N ILE A 148 9.29 -6.12 19.46
CA ILE A 148 8.66 -7.36 19.86
C ILE A 148 7.78 -7.07 21.09
N ARG A 149 6.48 -7.38 20.97
CA ARG A 149 5.50 -7.22 22.05
C ARG A 149 4.90 -8.59 22.38
N PRO A 150 5.57 -9.43 23.21
CA PRO A 150 5.17 -10.82 23.45
C PRO A 150 3.73 -10.95 23.95
N ALA A 151 3.31 -10.10 24.89
CA ALA A 151 1.93 -10.10 25.41
C ALA A 151 0.88 -9.83 24.32
N GLN A 152 1.17 -8.90 23.40
CA GLN A 152 0.27 -8.58 22.30
C GLN A 152 0.24 -9.70 21.26
N LEU A 153 1.40 -10.29 20.96
CA LEU A 153 1.50 -11.44 20.06
C LEU A 153 0.73 -12.64 20.60
N HIS A 154 0.91 -12.97 21.88
CA HIS A 154 0.16 -14.05 22.54
C HIS A 154 -1.35 -13.79 22.47
N LYS A 155 -1.80 -12.58 22.82
CA LYS A 155 -3.23 -12.21 22.73
C LYS A 155 -3.80 -12.41 21.33
N VAL A 156 -3.09 -11.96 20.30
CA VAL A 156 -3.53 -12.12 18.91
C VAL A 156 -3.58 -13.60 18.52
N LEU A 157 -2.56 -14.38 18.87
CA LEU A 157 -2.53 -15.83 18.61
C LEU A 157 -3.66 -16.59 19.30
N THR A 158 -3.99 -16.24 20.55
CA THR A 158 -5.15 -16.83 21.24
C THR A 158 -6.44 -16.49 20.51
N GLN A 159 -6.63 -15.22 20.12
CA GLN A 159 -7.82 -14.78 19.39
C GLN A 159 -7.96 -15.47 18.03
N THR A 160 -6.87 -15.64 17.29
CA THR A 160 -6.86 -16.31 15.99
C THR A 160 -6.92 -17.83 16.09
N TYR A 161 -6.55 -18.41 17.22
CA TYR A 161 -6.79 -19.83 17.49
C TYR A 161 -8.27 -20.11 17.78
N GLU A 162 -8.91 -19.26 18.58
CA GLU A 162 -10.35 -19.36 18.89
C GLU A 162 -11.22 -19.06 17.66
N ASN A 163 -10.81 -18.08 16.85
CA ASN A 163 -11.48 -17.70 15.61
C ASN A 163 -10.47 -17.67 14.46
N PRO A 164 -10.15 -18.85 13.88
CA PRO A 164 -9.25 -18.98 12.74
C PRO A 164 -9.57 -18.01 11.59
N PRO A 165 -8.63 -17.13 11.20
CA PRO A 165 -8.81 -16.34 9.99
C PRO A 165 -8.79 -17.26 8.77
N GLU A 166 -9.73 -17.07 7.85
CA GLU A 166 -9.80 -17.83 6.60
C GLU A 166 -8.60 -17.52 5.69
N ASP A 167 -8.23 -16.24 5.61
CA ASP A 167 -7.17 -15.72 4.77
C ASP A 167 -6.40 -14.56 5.45
N PHE A 168 -5.39 -14.05 4.74
CA PHE A 168 -4.59 -12.93 5.23
C PHE A 168 -5.42 -11.63 5.39
N THR A 169 -6.47 -11.45 4.59
CA THR A 169 -7.40 -10.31 4.70
C THR A 169 -8.16 -10.35 6.03
N ALA A 170 -8.69 -11.52 6.40
CA ALA A 170 -9.36 -11.77 7.67
C ALA A 170 -8.40 -11.62 8.86
N LEU A 171 -7.16 -12.11 8.74
CA LEU A 171 -6.12 -11.89 9.75
C LEU A 171 -5.85 -10.39 9.95
N LEU A 172 -5.71 -9.61 8.87
CA LEU A 172 -5.54 -8.15 9.00
C LEU A 172 -6.72 -7.49 9.73
N ALA A 173 -7.93 -8.01 9.55
CA ALA A 173 -9.13 -7.52 10.23
C ALA A 173 -9.17 -7.88 11.73
N THR A 174 -8.32 -8.80 12.22
CA THR A 174 -8.27 -9.18 13.64
C THR A 174 -7.99 -7.96 14.54
N PRO A 175 -8.85 -7.68 15.53
CA PRO A 175 -8.65 -6.58 16.47
C PRO A 175 -7.33 -6.73 17.24
N GLY A 176 -6.57 -5.64 17.37
CA GLY A 176 -5.31 -5.65 18.10
C GLY A 176 -4.11 -6.21 17.32
N LEU A 177 -4.30 -6.77 16.12
CA LEU A 177 -3.16 -7.05 15.23
C LEU A 177 -2.57 -5.72 14.73
N GLY A 178 -1.41 -5.33 15.26
CA GLY A 178 -0.68 -4.13 14.86
C GLY A 178 0.55 -4.44 14.00
N PRO A 179 1.24 -3.40 13.47
CA PRO A 179 2.41 -3.58 12.61
C PRO A 179 3.51 -4.38 13.29
N LYS A 180 3.78 -4.12 14.57
CA LYS A 180 4.76 -4.85 15.38
C LYS A 180 4.46 -6.35 15.47
N THR A 181 3.20 -6.70 15.78
CA THR A 181 2.77 -8.10 15.86
C THR A 181 2.86 -8.78 14.50
N LEU A 182 2.40 -8.13 13.43
CA LEU A 182 2.47 -8.69 12.09
C LEU A 182 3.92 -8.86 11.60
N ARG A 183 4.82 -7.92 11.95
CA ARG A 183 6.25 -8.01 11.67
C ARG A 183 6.89 -9.19 12.39
N ALA A 184 6.53 -9.42 13.66
CA ALA A 184 7.01 -10.58 14.41
C ALA A 184 6.51 -11.90 13.78
N LEU A 185 5.25 -11.97 13.33
CA LEU A 185 4.74 -13.15 12.62
C LEU A 185 5.46 -13.38 11.29
N ALA A 186 5.74 -12.31 10.53
CA ALA A 186 6.51 -12.39 9.29
C ALA A 186 7.94 -12.91 9.55
N LEU A 187 8.54 -12.51 10.67
CA LEU A 187 9.85 -13.01 11.09
C LEU A 187 9.82 -14.52 11.38
N VAL A 188 8.84 -14.96 12.16
CA VAL A 188 8.67 -16.39 12.48
C VAL A 188 8.42 -17.19 11.20
N ALA A 189 7.63 -16.65 10.27
CA ALA A 189 7.38 -17.27 8.97
C ALA A 189 8.64 -17.42 8.11
N GLU A 190 9.55 -16.45 8.18
CA GLU A 190 10.86 -16.53 7.52
C GLU A 190 11.77 -17.55 8.20
N LEU A 191 11.82 -17.58 9.54
CA LEU A 191 12.69 -18.46 10.31
C LEU A 191 12.29 -19.94 10.24
N VAL A 192 11.00 -20.23 10.35
CA VAL A 192 10.47 -21.61 10.41
C VAL A 192 10.26 -22.17 9.00
N TYR A 193 9.68 -21.37 8.10
CA TYR A 193 9.26 -21.85 6.77
C TYR A 193 10.12 -21.31 5.61
N GLY A 194 11.13 -20.48 5.87
CA GLY A 194 11.93 -19.83 4.81
C GLY A 194 11.12 -18.83 3.97
N SER A 195 9.91 -18.48 4.41
CA SER A 195 8.94 -17.72 3.62
C SER A 195 9.16 -16.20 3.74
N ARG A 196 10.19 -15.72 3.05
CA ARG A 196 10.62 -14.32 3.14
C ARG A 196 9.61 -13.36 2.48
N ALA A 197 9.29 -12.28 3.19
CA ALA A 197 8.49 -11.18 2.65
C ALA A 197 9.35 -10.23 1.79
N ALA A 198 8.73 -9.61 0.79
CA ALA A 198 9.38 -8.59 -0.03
C ALA A 198 9.81 -7.39 0.83
N THR A 199 10.96 -6.83 0.46
CA THR A 199 11.52 -5.61 1.08
C THR A 199 11.43 -4.38 0.16
N ARG A 200 10.70 -4.51 -0.94
CA ARG A 200 10.59 -3.50 -2.01
C ARG A 200 9.57 -2.43 -1.64
N ASP A 201 9.99 -1.18 -1.73
CA ASP A 201 9.12 -0.01 -1.59
C ASP A 201 8.15 0.10 -2.77
N PRO A 202 6.82 0.13 -2.55
CA PRO A 202 5.84 0.28 -3.63
C PRO A 202 5.73 1.71 -4.16
N ALA A 203 6.39 2.70 -3.54
CA ALA A 203 6.29 4.09 -3.96
C ALA A 203 6.66 4.26 -5.45
N ALA A 204 5.71 4.65 -6.29
CA ALA A 204 5.96 5.22 -7.59
C ALA A 204 6.37 6.69 -7.44
N TYR A 205 7.15 7.23 -8.38
CA TYR A 205 7.50 8.66 -8.39
C TYR A 205 6.24 9.49 -8.17
N ALA A 206 6.32 10.50 -7.30
CA ALA A 206 5.32 11.55 -7.28
C ALA A 206 5.15 12.03 -8.72
N PHE A 207 3.91 12.00 -9.23
CA PHE A 207 3.58 12.52 -10.57
C PHE A 207 4.40 13.77 -10.82
N ALA A 208 5.02 13.88 -12.00
CA ALA A 208 6.18 14.70 -12.37
C ALA A 208 6.07 16.24 -12.17
N HIS A 209 5.23 16.70 -11.24
CA HIS A 209 4.65 18.03 -11.12
C HIS A 209 4.64 18.56 -9.67
N GLY A 210 5.39 17.93 -8.74
CA GLY A 210 5.79 18.55 -7.47
C GLY A 210 5.35 17.83 -6.19
N GLY A 211 6.25 17.79 -5.20
CA GLY A 211 6.02 17.31 -3.84
C GLY A 211 5.41 18.37 -2.91
N LYS A 212 4.80 17.92 -1.80
CA LYS A 212 4.12 18.77 -0.80
C LYS A 212 5.09 19.58 0.07
N ASP A 213 6.35 19.17 0.14
CA ASP A 213 7.25 19.57 1.22
C ASP A 213 8.16 20.79 0.87
N GLY A 214 7.84 21.53 -0.20
CA GLY A 214 8.04 22.98 -0.22
C GLY A 214 9.48 23.53 -0.22
N THR A 215 10.23 23.33 -1.29
CA THR A 215 11.09 24.41 -1.84
C THR A 215 10.77 24.48 -3.33
N PRO A 216 10.24 25.60 -3.84
CA PRO A 216 9.20 25.54 -4.86
C PRO A 216 9.78 25.02 -6.19
N TYR A 217 9.31 23.85 -6.63
CA TYR A 217 8.95 23.75 -8.03
C TYR A 217 7.54 24.34 -8.11
N PRO A 218 7.37 25.59 -8.58
CA PRO A 218 6.04 26.02 -8.99
C PRO A 218 5.50 24.95 -9.93
N VAL A 219 4.20 24.67 -9.86
CA VAL A 219 3.53 23.88 -10.90
C VAL A 219 4.01 24.46 -12.21
N ASP A 220 4.75 23.67 -12.99
CA ASP A 220 5.31 24.11 -14.25
C ASP A 220 4.14 24.24 -15.21
N ARG A 221 3.43 25.37 -15.09
CA ARG A 221 2.19 25.67 -15.81
C ARG A 221 2.44 25.59 -17.31
N ALA A 222 3.62 26.02 -17.75
CA ALA A 222 4.04 25.92 -19.13
C ALA A 222 4.11 24.45 -19.59
N ARG A 223 4.76 23.56 -18.82
CA ARG A 223 4.78 22.12 -19.12
C ARG A 223 3.40 21.47 -18.96
N TYR A 224 2.56 21.97 -18.05
CA TYR A 224 1.17 21.57 -17.86
C TYR A 224 0.34 21.89 -19.12
N ASP A 225 0.38 23.14 -19.58
CA ASP A 225 -0.30 23.63 -20.77
C ASP A 225 0.23 22.92 -22.01
N GLN A 226 1.54 22.71 -22.12
CA GLN A 226 2.15 21.99 -23.24
C GLN A 226 1.73 20.52 -23.29
N THR A 227 1.61 19.85 -22.13
CA THR A 227 1.12 18.48 -22.03
C THR A 227 -0.36 18.41 -22.42
N ILE A 228 -1.18 19.34 -21.89
CA ILE A 228 -2.60 19.47 -22.23
C ILE A 228 -2.78 19.72 -23.73
N ASP A 229 -2.00 20.62 -24.31
CA ASP A 229 -2.09 20.96 -25.73
C ASP A 229 -1.60 19.83 -26.62
N THR A 230 -0.58 19.08 -26.19
CA THR A 230 -0.15 17.85 -26.86
C THR A 230 -1.27 16.81 -26.87
N PHE A 231 -1.92 16.58 -25.72
CA PHE A 231 -3.07 15.67 -25.65
C PHE A 231 -4.28 16.18 -26.45
N ARG A 232 -4.59 17.48 -26.40
CA ARG A 232 -5.64 18.09 -27.24
C ARG A 232 -5.33 17.93 -28.73
N ALA A 233 -4.09 18.16 -29.14
CA ALA A 233 -3.66 17.98 -30.53
C ALA A 233 -3.77 16.52 -30.96
N ALA A 234 -3.36 15.59 -30.11
CA ALA A 234 -3.47 14.16 -30.37
C ALA A 234 -4.94 13.71 -30.44
N LEU A 235 -5.81 14.19 -29.55
CA LEU A 235 -7.26 13.93 -29.57
C LEU A 235 -7.95 14.55 -30.78
N ARG A 236 -7.58 15.78 -31.18
CA ARG A 236 -8.09 16.42 -32.40
C ARG A 236 -7.67 15.63 -33.65
N ARG A 237 -6.41 15.19 -33.75
CA ARG A 237 -5.90 14.36 -34.86
C ARG A 237 -6.59 12.99 -34.91
N ALA A 238 -6.84 12.40 -33.75
CA ALA A 238 -7.62 11.17 -33.60
C ALA A 238 -9.08 11.32 -34.07
N ARG A 239 -9.74 12.44 -33.73
CA ARG A 239 -11.11 12.75 -34.18
C ARG A 239 -11.19 13.04 -35.69
N LEU A 240 -10.12 13.55 -36.29
CA LEU A 240 -10.00 13.80 -37.74
C LEU A 240 -9.72 12.54 -38.57
N GLY A 241 -10.03 11.34 -38.06
CA GLY A 241 -10.00 10.10 -38.82
C GLY A 241 -8.64 9.41 -38.95
N ARG A 242 -7.56 9.91 -38.32
CA ARG A 242 -6.27 9.22 -38.27
C ARG A 242 -6.28 8.13 -37.20
N ARG A 243 -6.86 6.99 -37.54
CA ARG A 243 -6.92 5.78 -36.69
C ARG A 243 -5.56 5.40 -36.10
N ASP A 244 -4.49 5.61 -36.86
CA ASP A 244 -3.11 5.29 -36.44
C ASP A 244 -2.65 6.05 -35.20
N THR A 245 -3.07 7.33 -35.04
CA THR A 245 -2.72 8.13 -33.85
C THR A 245 -3.46 7.65 -32.62
N LEU A 246 -4.75 7.30 -32.78
CA LEU A 246 -5.58 6.72 -31.73
C LEU A 246 -5.05 5.35 -31.30
N GLU A 247 -4.59 4.56 -32.27
CA GLU A 247 -4.02 3.25 -32.02
C GLU A 247 -2.63 3.33 -31.39
N ALA A 248 -1.79 4.28 -31.80
CA ALA A 248 -0.51 4.57 -31.16
C ALA A 248 -0.69 5.01 -29.69
N LEU A 249 -1.68 5.87 -29.40
CA LEU A 249 -2.03 6.24 -28.02
C LEU A 249 -2.54 5.03 -27.22
N ARG A 250 -3.38 4.18 -27.80
CA ARG A 250 -3.82 2.93 -27.16
C ARG A 250 -2.68 1.94 -26.96
N ARG A 251 -1.72 1.87 -27.88
CA ARG A 251 -0.50 1.04 -27.74
C ARG A 251 0.40 1.59 -26.64
N LEU A 252 0.57 2.91 -26.56
CA LEU A 252 1.32 3.56 -25.48
C LEU A 252 0.64 3.31 -24.12
N GLY A 253 -0.69 3.46 -24.03
CA GLY A 253 -1.46 3.16 -22.82
C GLY A 253 -1.39 1.70 -22.39
N ARG A 254 -1.38 0.76 -23.36
CA ARG A 254 -1.13 -0.65 -23.09
C ARG A 254 0.31 -0.90 -22.66
N TRP A 255 1.27 -0.23 -23.28
CA TRP A 255 2.69 -0.34 -22.94
C TRP A 255 3.00 0.18 -21.53
N THR A 256 2.42 1.30 -21.12
CA THR A 256 2.53 1.80 -19.73
C THR A 256 1.85 0.88 -18.72
N GLN A 257 0.81 0.15 -19.10
CA GLN A 257 0.20 -0.89 -18.25
C GLN A 257 1.05 -2.16 -18.15
N THR A 258 1.91 -2.44 -19.14
CA THR A 258 2.82 -3.61 -19.15
C THR A 258 4.21 -3.31 -18.58
N LEU A 259 4.56 -2.04 -18.36
CA LEU A 259 5.81 -1.71 -17.67
C LEU A 259 5.71 -2.18 -16.22
N PRO A 260 6.61 -3.04 -15.72
CA PRO A 260 6.72 -3.23 -14.28
C PRO A 260 7.03 -1.87 -13.66
N ALA A 261 6.39 -1.56 -12.53
CA ALA A 261 6.59 -0.29 -11.82
C ALA A 261 8.09 -0.07 -11.54
N GLY A 262 8.77 0.70 -12.41
CA GLY A 262 10.21 0.91 -12.35
C GLY A 262 10.98 1.04 -13.67
N ALA A 263 10.44 0.69 -14.85
CA ALA A 263 11.25 0.62 -16.08
C ALA A 263 11.30 1.89 -16.97
N ALA A 264 10.68 3.00 -16.56
CA ALA A 264 10.79 4.26 -17.31
C ALA A 264 11.94 5.13 -16.75
N GLU A 265 13.18 4.82 -17.14
CA GLU A 265 14.28 5.78 -17.01
C GLU A 265 14.08 6.87 -18.08
N ALA A 266 13.98 8.13 -17.65
CA ALA A 266 14.07 9.26 -18.56
C ALA A 266 15.52 9.38 -19.06
N PRO A 267 15.77 9.64 -20.36
CA PRO A 267 17.11 9.86 -20.86
C PRO A 267 17.75 11.03 -20.09
N ALA A 268 19.00 10.82 -19.66
CA ALA A 268 19.76 11.77 -18.85
C ALA A 268 19.69 13.17 -19.47
N ALA A 269 19.20 14.13 -18.69
CA ALA A 269 19.17 15.53 -19.08
C ALA A 269 20.61 15.96 -19.43
N VAL A 270 20.83 16.29 -20.71
CA VAL A 270 22.04 16.93 -21.19
C VAL A 270 22.21 18.21 -20.37
N ARG A 271 23.21 18.21 -19.49
CA ARG A 271 23.63 19.42 -18.75
C ARG A 271 24.18 20.40 -19.77
N GLN A 272 23.37 21.36 -20.22
CA GLN A 272 23.91 22.60 -20.75
C GLN A 272 24.53 23.33 -19.57
N ARG A 273 25.87 23.32 -19.52
CA ARG A 273 26.64 24.23 -18.66
C ARG A 273 26.51 25.66 -19.23
N PRO A 274 26.59 26.68 -18.37
CA PRO A 274 26.60 28.08 -18.82
C PRO A 274 27.77 28.35 -19.77
#